data_AF-A0A1G3A151-F1
#
_entry.id   AF-A0A1G3A151-F1
#
_cell.length_a   1.000
_cell.length_b   1.000
_cell.length_c   1.000
_cell.angle_alpha   90.00
_cell.angle_beta   90.00
_cell.angle_gamma   90.00
#
_symmetry.space_group_name_H-M   'P 1'
#
loop_
_entity.id
_entity.type
_entity.pdbx_description
1 polymer ?
#
loop_
_entity_poly.entity_id
_entity_poly.type
_entity_poly.pdbx_seq_one_letter_code
_entity_poly.pdbx_strand_id
1 'polypeptide(L)'
;MKTGMMWSIVALLVLSIGACSEVQEQPEQPVAAPEGAGVVTEHHPSTDIPSALQREHADLYVRLVAATQEPGAVGEAAKPLAALLHSHFEKEEAVALPPLKSLWAITAGKEVADSEKIIAMSAKLREELPSLIEEHRAITRALKGLLSAAVQDRKAETISFVDAMFHHVKTEEQVLYPASILVGDYLKLKSTPPPPPVEAPKEEAAPKTEGEQPAEKKE
;
A
#
# COMPACT_ATOMS: atom_id res chain seq x y z
N MET A 1 45.61 1.49 -45.86
CA MET A 1 44.16 1.24 -46.03
C MET A 1 43.97 -0.26 -46.22
N LYS A 2 43.63 -0.95 -45.13
CA LYS A 2 42.40 -1.75 -44.93
C LYS A 2 42.24 -2.95 -45.88
N THR A 3 42.81 -4.06 -45.43
CA THR A 3 42.25 -5.42 -45.27
C THR A 3 41.11 -5.86 -46.19
N GLY A 4 41.42 -6.88 -46.99
CA GLY A 4 40.48 -7.70 -47.73
C GLY A 4 39.76 -8.73 -46.86
N MET A 5 38.59 -9.05 -47.38
CA MET A 5 37.54 -9.99 -46.96
C MET A 5 37.98 -11.44 -47.13
N MET A 6 37.69 -12.33 -46.18
CA MET A 6 37.48 -13.76 -46.43
C MET A 6 36.51 -14.34 -45.40
N TRP A 7 35.34 -14.74 -45.91
CA TRP A 7 34.40 -15.65 -45.28
C TRP A 7 34.93 -17.09 -45.39
N SER A 8 34.82 -17.88 -44.33
CA SER A 8 34.68 -19.34 -44.43
C SER A 8 33.75 -19.86 -43.35
N ILE A 9 32.72 -20.54 -43.82
CA ILE A 9 31.59 -21.15 -43.13
C ILE A 9 31.93 -22.64 -42.87
N VAL A 10 31.70 -23.06 -41.62
CA VAL A 10 31.07 -24.32 -41.14
C VAL A 10 31.63 -25.67 -41.63
N ALA A 11 32.02 -26.51 -40.66
CA ALA A 11 31.34 -27.78 -40.30
C ALA A 11 32.31 -28.70 -39.57
N LEU A 12 32.12 -28.92 -38.26
CA LEU A 12 32.59 -30.16 -37.62
C LEU A 12 31.41 -30.80 -36.90
N LEU A 13 30.97 -31.91 -37.49
CA LEU A 13 29.96 -32.82 -36.99
C LEU A 13 30.71 -33.94 -36.25
N VAL A 14 30.47 -34.10 -34.95
CA VAL A 14 30.88 -35.30 -34.21
C VAL A 14 29.65 -35.86 -33.51
N LEU A 15 29.16 -36.97 -34.06
CA LEU A 15 28.29 -37.91 -33.37
C LEU A 15 29.11 -38.62 -32.29
N SER A 16 28.58 -38.71 -31.07
CA SER A 16 28.91 -39.79 -30.15
C SER A 16 27.64 -40.26 -29.45
N ILE A 17 27.39 -41.56 -29.59
CA ILE A 17 26.30 -42.34 -29.04
C ILE A 17 26.74 -42.88 -27.68
N GLY A 18 25.81 -42.87 -26.71
CA GLY A 18 25.74 -43.92 -25.70
C GLY A 18 26.20 -43.55 -24.28
N ALA A 19 25.24 -43.25 -23.41
CA ALA A 19 24.87 -44.11 -22.28
C ALA A 19 23.74 -43.41 -21.49
N CYS A 20 22.56 -44.02 -21.43
CA CYS A 20 21.55 -43.67 -20.43
C CYS A 20 22.10 -44.07 -19.05
N SER A 21 22.35 -43.09 -18.20
CA SER A 21 22.35 -43.31 -16.76
C SER A 21 21.11 -42.60 -16.22
N GLU A 22 20.13 -43.40 -15.80
CA GLU A 22 19.07 -42.98 -14.89
C GLU A 22 19.74 -42.40 -13.64
N VAL A 23 19.68 -41.06 -13.51
CA VAL A 23 19.96 -40.40 -12.24
C VAL A 23 18.76 -40.68 -11.36
N GLN A 24 18.96 -41.61 -10.43
CA GLN A 24 18.02 -41.89 -9.35
C GLN A 24 17.99 -40.68 -8.43
N GLU A 25 16.93 -39.87 -8.50
CA GLU A 25 16.62 -38.84 -7.51
C GLU A 25 16.47 -39.52 -6.15
N GLN A 26 17.45 -39.30 -5.27
CA GLN A 26 17.26 -39.57 -3.85
C GLN A 26 16.43 -38.43 -3.26
N PRO A 27 15.41 -38.72 -2.45
CA PRO A 27 14.69 -37.67 -1.74
C PRO A 27 15.67 -36.99 -0.78
N GLU A 28 15.95 -35.71 -1.02
CA GLU A 28 16.71 -34.90 -0.07
C GLU A 28 16.00 -34.92 1.28
N GLN A 29 16.67 -35.50 2.28
CA GLN A 29 16.25 -35.35 3.66
C GLN A 29 16.41 -33.88 4.05
N PRO A 30 15.43 -33.28 4.74
CA PRO A 30 15.52 -31.89 5.13
C PRO A 30 16.68 -31.73 6.11
N VAL A 31 17.72 -31.05 5.65
CA VAL A 31 18.85 -30.66 6.50
C VAL A 31 18.29 -29.69 7.53
N ALA A 32 18.33 -30.07 8.80
CA ALA A 32 17.89 -29.24 9.90
C ALA A 32 18.61 -27.88 9.86
N ALA A 33 17.83 -26.79 9.80
CA ALA A 33 18.34 -25.44 9.85
C ALA A 33 19.07 -25.19 11.18
N PRO A 34 20.18 -24.44 11.20
CA PRO A 34 20.81 -24.05 12.45
C PRO A 34 19.87 -23.14 13.26
N GLU A 35 19.46 -23.61 14.43
CA GLU A 35 18.80 -22.80 15.45
C GLU A 35 19.74 -21.67 15.88
N GLY A 36 19.36 -20.40 15.63
CA GLY A 36 20.14 -19.26 16.13
C GLY A 36 20.07 -17.94 15.37
N ALA A 37 19.23 -17.79 14.35
CA ALA A 37 18.92 -16.49 13.76
C ALA A 37 17.45 -16.20 13.99
N GLY A 38 17.11 -15.03 14.53
CA GLY A 38 15.73 -14.57 14.65
C GLY A 38 15.05 -14.67 13.29
N VAL A 39 14.18 -15.68 13.15
CA VAL A 39 13.49 -15.99 11.91
C VAL A 39 12.57 -14.81 11.62
N VAL A 40 12.89 -14.07 10.56
CA VAL A 40 11.91 -13.16 9.96
C VAL A 40 10.83 -14.06 9.37
N THR A 41 9.69 -14.13 10.05
CA THR A 41 8.53 -14.95 9.67
C THR A 41 8.03 -14.56 8.28
N GLU A 42 7.64 -15.53 7.45
CA GLU A 42 7.17 -15.28 6.08
C GLU A 42 6.03 -14.25 6.02
N HIS A 43 6.29 -13.10 5.37
CA HIS A 43 5.26 -12.10 5.08
C HIS A 43 4.34 -12.62 3.97
N HIS A 44 3.07 -12.79 4.29
CA HIS A 44 2.05 -13.19 3.32
C HIS A 44 1.31 -11.92 2.85
N PRO A 45 1.55 -11.44 1.61
CA PRO A 45 0.99 -10.17 1.16
C PRO A 45 -0.54 -10.23 1.08
N SER A 46 -1.20 -9.24 1.67
CA SER A 46 -2.65 -9.10 1.64
C SER A 46 -3.19 -8.96 0.22
N THR A 47 -4.18 -9.79 -0.14
CA THR A 47 -4.88 -9.68 -1.45
C THR A 47 -5.93 -8.57 -1.47
N ASP A 48 -6.15 -7.89 -0.34
CA ASP A 48 -7.17 -6.87 -0.16
C ASP A 48 -6.71 -5.45 -0.48
N ILE A 49 -5.42 -5.27 -0.82
CA ILE A 49 -4.87 -3.98 -1.28
C ILE A 49 -4.71 -3.97 -2.81
N PRO A 50 -4.57 -2.80 -3.47
CA PRO A 50 -4.25 -2.73 -4.91
C PRO A 50 -2.99 -3.52 -5.29
N SER A 51 -3.02 -4.23 -6.43
CA SER A 51 -1.93 -5.13 -6.86
C SER A 51 -0.57 -4.45 -7.10
N ALA A 52 -0.57 -3.14 -7.35
CA ALA A 52 0.66 -2.35 -7.40
C ALA A 52 1.34 -2.29 -6.02
N LEU A 53 0.57 -2.02 -4.97
CA LEU A 53 1.05 -1.94 -3.58
C LEU A 53 1.45 -3.33 -3.05
N GLN A 54 0.73 -4.40 -3.43
CA GLN A 54 1.13 -5.78 -3.10
C GLN A 54 2.54 -6.10 -3.60
N ARG A 55 2.84 -5.72 -4.86
CA ARG A 55 4.16 -5.94 -5.46
C ARG A 55 5.23 -5.09 -4.79
N GLU A 56 4.94 -3.82 -4.53
CA GLU A 56 5.87 -2.94 -3.82
C GLU A 56 6.23 -3.51 -2.44
N HIS A 57 5.24 -3.91 -1.63
CA HIS A 57 5.47 -4.49 -0.30
C HIS A 57 6.29 -5.79 -0.38
N ALA A 58 5.97 -6.67 -1.33
CA ALA A 58 6.74 -7.90 -1.54
C ALA A 58 8.20 -7.61 -1.91
N ASP A 59 8.44 -6.67 -2.81
CA ASP A 59 9.79 -6.26 -3.23
C ASP A 59 10.57 -5.64 -2.07
N LEU A 60 9.94 -4.77 -1.27
CA LEU A 60 10.54 -4.18 -0.08
C LEU A 60 10.88 -5.24 0.96
N TYR A 61 10.00 -6.21 1.18
CA TYR A 61 10.22 -7.32 2.10
C TYR A 61 11.41 -8.19 1.68
N VAL A 62 11.50 -8.57 0.40
CA VAL A 62 12.64 -9.37 -0.12
C VAL A 62 13.96 -8.63 0.10
N ARG A 63 14.00 -7.33 -0.19
CA ARG A 63 15.21 -6.50 -0.03
C ARG A 63 15.58 -6.30 1.43
N LEU A 64 14.58 -6.17 2.31
CA LEU A 64 14.77 -6.12 3.75
C LEU A 64 15.39 -7.42 4.27
N VAL A 65 14.86 -8.58 3.87
CA VAL A 65 15.44 -9.89 4.23
C VAL A 65 16.89 -9.97 3.78
N ALA A 66 17.19 -9.63 2.52
CA ALA A 66 18.57 -9.60 2.02
C ALA A 66 19.46 -8.69 2.87
N ALA A 67 19.01 -7.49 3.22
CA ALA A 67 19.78 -6.57 4.08
C ALA A 67 20.02 -7.14 5.49
N THR A 68 19.08 -7.90 6.06
CA THR A 68 19.29 -8.55 7.38
C THR A 68 20.30 -9.70 7.35
N GLN A 69 20.52 -10.29 6.18
CA GLN A 69 21.46 -11.39 5.96
C GLN A 69 22.88 -10.91 5.63
N GLU A 70 23.08 -9.62 5.35
CA GLU A 70 24.40 -9.05 5.15
C GLU A 70 25.26 -9.21 6.42
N PRO A 71 26.53 -9.62 6.30
CA PRO A 71 27.42 -9.68 7.45
C PRO A 71 27.80 -8.27 7.94
N GLY A 72 28.18 -8.17 9.21
CA GLY A 72 28.75 -6.95 9.78
C GLY A 72 27.71 -5.88 10.11
N ALA A 73 28.11 -4.61 10.03
CA ALA A 73 27.32 -3.49 10.53
C ALA A 73 25.99 -3.30 9.79
N VAL A 74 25.93 -3.69 8.51
CA VAL A 74 24.72 -3.58 7.69
C VAL A 74 23.62 -4.52 8.18
N GLY A 75 23.93 -5.81 8.36
CA GLY A 75 22.95 -6.78 8.89
C GLY A 75 22.48 -6.42 10.29
N GLU A 76 23.40 -6.03 11.18
CA GLU A 76 23.05 -5.61 12.54
C GLU A 76 22.14 -4.36 12.56
N ALA A 77 22.35 -3.41 11.64
CA ALA A 77 21.47 -2.25 11.49
C ALA A 77 20.11 -2.58 10.85
N ALA A 78 20.05 -3.61 9.99
CA ALA A 78 18.82 -4.01 9.29
C ALA A 78 17.86 -4.82 10.18
N LYS A 79 18.36 -5.64 11.11
CA LYS A 79 17.51 -6.47 12.01
C LYS A 79 16.46 -5.67 12.81
N PRO A 80 16.79 -4.57 13.51
CA PRO A 80 15.78 -3.79 14.23
C PRO A 80 14.81 -3.08 13.28
N LEU A 81 15.26 -2.68 12.08
CA LEU A 81 14.38 -2.16 11.05
C LEU A 81 13.36 -3.21 10.61
N ALA A 82 13.78 -4.47 10.46
CA ALA A 82 12.89 -5.54 10.03
C ALA A 82 11.76 -5.80 11.03
N ALA A 83 12.06 -5.78 12.33
CA ALA A 83 11.05 -5.90 13.37
C ALA A 83 10.03 -4.74 13.34
N LEU A 84 10.50 -3.51 13.11
CA LEU A 84 9.61 -2.35 12.97
C LEU A 84 8.71 -2.46 11.74
N LEU A 85 9.29 -2.80 10.58
CA LEU A 85 8.56 -2.86 9.32
C LEU A 85 7.55 -4.01 9.26
N HIS A 86 7.86 -5.17 9.84
CA HIS A 86 6.93 -6.28 9.85
C HIS A 86 5.60 -5.90 10.54
N SER A 87 5.68 -5.38 11.77
CA SER A 87 4.48 -4.95 12.50
C SER A 87 3.78 -3.78 11.82
N HIS A 88 4.53 -2.89 11.16
CA HIS A 88 3.98 -1.76 10.45
C HIS A 88 3.16 -2.19 9.23
N PHE A 89 3.74 -3.01 8.34
CA PHE A 89 3.05 -3.52 7.15
C PHE A 89 1.79 -4.31 7.49
N GLU A 90 1.79 -5.12 8.56
CA GLU A 90 0.59 -5.84 8.99
C GLU A 90 -0.58 -4.87 9.30
N LYS A 91 -0.30 -3.74 9.97
CA LYS A 91 -1.34 -2.75 10.28
C LYS A 91 -1.84 -2.06 9.02
N GLU A 92 -0.93 -1.69 8.13
CA GLU A 92 -1.27 -1.01 6.89
C GLU A 92 -2.10 -1.88 5.96
N GLU A 93 -1.69 -3.13 5.78
CA GLU A 93 -2.37 -4.10 4.94
C GLU A 93 -3.73 -4.52 5.51
N ALA A 94 -3.90 -4.44 6.83
CA ALA A 94 -5.17 -4.73 7.49
C ALA A 94 -6.16 -3.56 7.48
N VAL A 95 -5.67 -2.31 7.55
CA VAL A 95 -6.52 -1.13 7.81
C VAL A 95 -6.30 0.00 6.82
N ALA A 96 -5.05 0.37 6.56
CA ALA A 96 -4.72 1.61 5.87
C ALA A 96 -4.93 1.53 4.35
N LEU A 97 -4.48 0.46 3.72
CA LEU A 97 -4.41 0.32 2.27
C LEU A 97 -5.63 -0.34 1.59
N PRO A 98 -6.39 -1.26 2.25
CA PRO A 98 -7.53 -1.90 1.59
C PRO A 98 -8.59 -0.96 1.00
N PRO A 99 -8.94 0.19 1.62
CA PRO A 99 -9.89 1.15 1.02
C PRO A 99 -9.54 1.57 -0.41
N LEU A 100 -8.25 1.61 -0.76
CA LEU A 100 -7.79 2.03 -2.09
C LEU A 100 -8.24 1.08 -3.22
N LYS A 101 -8.56 -0.18 -2.91
CA LYS A 101 -9.08 -1.15 -3.89
C LYS A 101 -10.40 -0.70 -4.50
N SER A 102 -11.16 0.14 -3.79
CA SER A 102 -12.46 0.66 -4.22
C SER A 102 -12.37 1.82 -5.21
N LEU A 103 -11.19 2.43 -5.40
CA LEU A 103 -11.01 3.60 -6.26
C LEU A 103 -11.51 3.35 -7.69
N TRP A 104 -11.28 2.16 -8.25
CA TRP A 104 -11.75 1.84 -9.60
C TRP A 104 -13.27 1.73 -9.73
N ALA A 105 -13.93 1.14 -8.73
CA ALA A 105 -15.39 1.07 -8.72
C ALA A 105 -16.00 2.46 -8.57
N ILE A 106 -15.43 3.28 -7.68
CA ILE A 106 -15.86 4.68 -7.45
C ILE A 106 -15.75 5.51 -8.72
N THR A 107 -14.60 5.49 -9.40
CA THR A 107 -14.39 6.30 -10.62
C THR A 107 -15.21 5.81 -11.80
N ALA A 108 -15.56 4.53 -11.83
CA ALA A 108 -16.48 3.95 -12.82
C ALA A 108 -17.96 4.20 -12.50
N GLY A 109 -18.29 4.88 -11.38
CA GLY A 109 -19.67 5.09 -10.94
C GLY A 109 -20.40 3.80 -10.54
N LYS A 110 -19.65 2.74 -10.22
CA LYS A 110 -20.19 1.45 -9.80
C LYS A 110 -20.42 1.42 -8.29
N GLU A 111 -21.35 0.58 -7.87
CA GLU A 111 -21.51 0.27 -6.45
C GLU A 111 -20.24 -0.37 -5.90
N VAL A 112 -19.86 0.06 -4.69
CA VAL A 112 -18.72 -0.48 -3.96
C VAL A 112 -19.25 -1.53 -3.00
N ALA A 113 -18.81 -2.78 -3.19
CA ALA A 113 -19.11 -3.87 -2.26
C ALA A 113 -18.58 -3.53 -0.86
N ASP A 114 -19.34 -3.90 0.17
CA ASP A 114 -18.98 -3.68 1.58
C ASP A 114 -18.63 -2.23 1.92
N SER A 115 -19.33 -1.27 1.30
CA SER A 115 -19.06 0.17 1.51
C SER A 115 -19.08 0.59 2.98
N GLU A 116 -19.96 0.02 3.81
CA GLU A 116 -19.97 0.25 5.26
C GLU A 116 -18.67 -0.18 5.95
N LYS A 117 -18.11 -1.34 5.57
CA LYS A 117 -16.82 -1.82 6.08
C LYS A 117 -15.70 -0.85 5.67
N ILE A 118 -15.67 -0.41 4.42
CA ILE A 118 -14.65 0.53 3.92
C ILE A 118 -14.75 1.88 4.64
N ILE A 119 -15.96 2.38 4.90
CA ILE A 119 -16.18 3.58 5.71
C ILE A 119 -15.60 3.39 7.12
N ALA A 120 -15.88 2.26 7.77
CA ALA A 120 -15.36 1.95 9.10
C ALA A 120 -13.83 1.84 9.11
N MET A 121 -13.22 1.19 8.12
CA MET A 121 -11.76 1.10 7.98
C MET A 121 -11.12 2.47 7.79
N SER A 122 -11.72 3.34 6.98
CA SER A 122 -11.23 4.69 6.73
C SER A 122 -11.32 5.57 7.98
N ALA A 123 -12.39 5.42 8.77
CA ALA A 123 -12.53 6.08 10.07
C ALA A 123 -11.48 5.60 11.07
N LYS A 124 -11.26 4.28 11.16
CA LYS A 124 -10.22 3.68 11.99
C LYS A 124 -8.83 4.17 11.59
N LEU A 125 -8.51 4.20 10.29
CA LEU A 125 -7.25 4.77 9.79
C LEU A 125 -7.07 6.21 10.26
N ARG A 126 -8.12 7.04 10.21
CA ARG A 126 -8.03 8.44 10.68
C ARG A 126 -7.68 8.53 12.17
N GLU A 127 -8.23 7.63 13.00
CA GLU A 127 -7.94 7.57 14.43
C GLU A 127 -6.52 7.06 14.72
N GLU A 128 -6.05 6.07 13.95
CA GLU A 128 -4.73 5.46 14.11
C GLU A 128 -3.60 6.23 13.41
N LEU A 129 -3.93 7.17 12.51
CA LEU A 129 -2.96 7.91 11.70
C LEU A 129 -1.83 8.55 12.53
N PRO A 130 -2.08 9.24 13.68
CA PRO A 130 -1.00 9.76 14.50
C PRO A 130 0.00 8.69 14.94
N SER A 131 -0.48 7.48 15.28
CA SER A 131 0.37 6.35 15.66
C SER A 131 1.21 5.86 14.48
N LEU A 132 0.61 5.70 13.29
CA LEU A 132 1.34 5.31 12.08
C LEU A 132 2.45 6.33 11.74
N ILE A 133 2.19 7.62 11.92
CA ILE A 133 3.21 8.67 11.72
C ILE A 133 4.35 8.57 12.76
N GLU A 134 4.07 8.21 14.03
CA GLU A 134 5.14 7.97 15.00
C GLU A 134 5.97 6.74 14.64
N GLU A 135 5.35 5.68 14.12
CA GLU A 135 6.02 4.48 13.61
C GLU A 135 6.94 4.84 12.44
N HIS A 136 6.48 5.63 11.47
CA HIS A 136 7.29 6.15 10.37
C HIS A 136 8.50 6.94 10.84
N ARG A 137 8.39 7.70 11.95
CA ARG A 137 9.54 8.40 12.53
C ARG A 137 10.56 7.42 13.11
N ALA A 138 10.11 6.34 13.74
CA ALA A 138 11.00 5.28 14.23
C ALA A 138 11.68 4.54 13.07
N ILE A 139 10.92 4.16 12.04
CA ILE A 139 11.42 3.54 10.80
C ILE A 139 12.44 4.46 10.12
N THR A 140 12.13 5.74 9.95
CA THR A 140 13.03 6.73 9.35
C THR A 140 14.35 6.87 10.13
N ARG A 141 14.32 6.80 11.47
CA ARG A 141 15.55 6.79 12.27
C ARG A 141 16.36 5.53 12.04
N ALA A 142 15.73 4.36 12.01
CA ALA A 142 16.40 3.09 11.75
C ALA A 142 17.00 3.05 10.32
N LEU A 143 16.27 3.54 9.32
CA LEU A 143 16.73 3.67 7.93
C LEU A 143 17.98 4.56 7.82
N LYS A 144 18.06 5.68 8.56
CA LYS A 144 19.26 6.52 8.60
C LYS A 144 20.47 5.77 9.17
N GLY A 145 20.27 4.94 10.19
CA GLY A 145 21.32 4.07 10.73
C GLY A 145 21.80 3.05 9.71
N LEU A 146 20.87 2.35 9.05
CA LEU A 146 21.17 1.39 8.00
C LEU A 146 21.90 2.05 6.82
N LEU A 147 21.47 3.23 6.39
CA LEU A 147 22.13 3.99 5.32
C LEU A 147 23.58 4.32 5.68
N SER A 148 23.82 4.77 6.92
CA SER A 148 25.18 5.07 7.37
C SER A 148 26.09 3.85 7.29
N ALA A 149 25.63 2.68 7.76
CA ALA A 149 26.39 1.43 7.66
C ALA A 149 26.61 1.02 6.19
N ALA A 150 25.56 1.09 5.36
CA ALA A 150 25.63 0.72 3.95
C ALA A 150 26.59 1.62 3.15
N VAL A 151 26.65 2.91 3.45
CA VAL A 151 27.61 3.85 2.83
C VAL A 151 29.04 3.54 3.25
N GLN A 152 29.28 3.27 4.54
CA GLN A 152 30.62 2.91 5.05
C GLN A 152 31.14 1.62 4.39
N ASP A 153 30.27 0.62 4.24
CA ASP A 153 30.62 -0.68 3.66
C ASP A 153 30.44 -0.73 2.13
N ARG A 154 30.06 0.39 1.51
CA ARG A 154 29.82 0.54 0.05
C ARG A 154 28.83 -0.48 -0.53
N LYS A 155 27.73 -0.75 0.20
CA LYS A 155 26.64 -1.65 -0.20
C LYS A 155 25.61 -0.92 -1.05
N ALA A 156 25.83 -0.86 -2.37
CA ALA A 156 25.00 -0.09 -3.29
C ALA A 156 23.52 -0.53 -3.29
N GLU A 157 23.27 -1.84 -3.20
CA GLU A 157 21.94 -2.45 -3.19
C GLU A 157 21.16 -2.04 -1.93
N THR A 158 21.82 -2.04 -0.76
CA THR A 158 21.23 -1.58 0.50
C THR A 158 20.98 -0.08 0.49
N ILE A 159 21.87 0.73 -0.09
CA ILE A 159 21.66 2.18 -0.24
C ILE A 159 20.40 2.44 -1.08
N SER A 160 20.26 1.75 -2.22
CA SER A 160 19.08 1.84 -3.07
C SER A 160 17.81 1.36 -2.35
N PHE A 161 17.92 0.34 -1.48
CA PHE A 161 16.80 -0.12 -0.66
C PHE A 161 16.33 0.94 0.34
N VAL A 162 17.27 1.57 1.04
CA VAL A 162 16.93 2.63 1.98
C VAL A 162 16.29 3.83 1.28
N ASP A 163 16.78 4.21 0.10
CA ASP A 163 16.17 5.29 -0.69
C ASP A 163 14.72 4.96 -1.10
N ALA A 164 14.49 3.74 -1.57
CA ALA A 164 13.14 3.26 -1.89
C ALA A 164 12.22 3.28 -0.66
N MET A 165 12.69 2.87 0.51
CA MET A 165 11.91 2.94 1.76
C MET A 165 11.58 4.37 2.18
N PHE A 166 12.49 5.33 2.01
CA PHE A 166 12.17 6.74 2.26
C PHE A 166 11.12 7.28 1.29
N HIS A 167 11.15 6.82 0.04
CA HIS A 167 10.11 7.17 -0.93
C HIS A 167 8.76 6.57 -0.55
N HIS A 168 8.73 5.29 -0.20
CA HIS A 168 7.54 4.56 0.24
C HIS A 168 6.82 5.26 1.40
N VAL A 169 7.54 5.53 2.50
CA VAL A 169 7.02 6.25 3.67
C VAL A 169 6.39 7.60 3.28
N LYS A 170 7.03 8.35 2.38
CA LYS A 170 6.49 9.64 1.92
C LYS A 170 5.24 9.46 1.08
N THR A 171 5.21 8.47 0.20
CA THR A 171 4.06 8.16 -0.65
C THR A 171 2.85 7.78 0.21
N GLU A 172 3.05 7.04 1.28
CA GLU A 172 2.01 6.69 2.24
C GLU A 172 1.42 7.92 2.91
N GLU A 173 2.27 8.74 3.53
CA GLU A 173 1.83 9.94 4.26
C GLU A 173 1.17 10.98 3.35
N GLN A 174 1.73 11.20 2.17
CA GLN A 174 1.32 12.29 1.27
C GLN A 174 0.18 11.90 0.35
N VAL A 175 0.04 10.61 0.03
CA VAL A 175 -0.89 10.14 -1.01
C VAL A 175 -1.78 9.03 -0.48
N LEU A 176 -1.23 7.91 -0.02
CA LEU A 176 -2.03 6.70 0.21
C LEU A 176 -2.96 6.84 1.41
N TYR A 177 -2.48 7.28 2.58
CA TYR A 177 -3.36 7.45 3.73
C TYR A 177 -4.44 8.52 3.52
N PRO A 178 -4.11 9.72 2.99
CA PRO A 178 -5.14 10.70 2.65
C PRO A 178 -6.16 10.16 1.65
N ALA A 179 -5.73 9.41 0.63
CA ALA A 179 -6.62 8.83 -0.37
C ALA A 179 -7.54 7.76 0.24
N SER A 180 -7.01 6.88 1.10
CA SER A 180 -7.82 5.87 1.81
C SER A 180 -8.89 6.51 2.68
N ILE A 181 -8.53 7.56 3.41
CA ILE A 181 -9.47 8.34 4.22
C ILE A 181 -10.54 8.97 3.32
N LEU A 182 -10.13 9.59 2.20
CA LEU A 182 -11.03 10.25 1.26
C LEU A 182 -12.03 9.27 0.62
N VAL A 183 -11.63 8.03 0.34
CA VAL A 183 -12.53 6.98 -0.14
C VAL A 183 -13.68 6.76 0.83
N GLY A 184 -13.40 6.61 2.12
CA GLY A 184 -14.43 6.45 3.15
C GLY A 184 -15.34 7.68 3.26
N ASP A 185 -14.77 8.88 3.27
CA ASP A 185 -15.53 10.13 3.33
C ASP A 185 -16.48 10.26 2.12
N TYR A 186 -16.01 9.92 0.92
CA TYR A 186 -16.82 9.93 -0.30
C TYR A 186 -17.99 8.95 -0.24
N LEU A 187 -17.74 7.71 0.20
CA LEU A 187 -18.78 6.70 0.35
C LEU A 187 -19.83 7.12 1.38
N LYS A 188 -19.41 7.69 2.52
CA LYS A 188 -20.31 8.22 3.54
C LYS A 188 -21.20 9.35 3.01
N LEU A 189 -20.64 10.25 2.21
CA LEU A 189 -21.38 11.33 1.55
C LEU A 189 -22.44 10.77 0.60
N LYS A 190 -22.10 9.74 -0.18
CA LYS A 190 -23.03 9.08 -1.10
C LYS A 190 -24.15 8.32 -0.40
N SER A 191 -23.89 7.78 0.79
CA SER A 191 -24.88 7.04 1.59
C SER A 191 -25.81 7.94 2.42
N THR A 192 -25.53 9.24 2.52
CA THR A 192 -26.38 10.16 3.27
C THR A 192 -27.53 10.65 2.37
N PRO A 193 -28.81 10.39 2.71
CA PRO A 193 -29.93 10.91 1.93
C PRO A 193 -29.93 12.46 1.96
N PRO A 194 -30.40 13.12 0.89
CA PRO A 194 -30.50 14.57 0.89
C PRO A 194 -31.37 15.05 2.06
N PRO A 195 -31.10 16.22 2.64
CA PRO A 195 -31.97 16.78 3.67
C PRO A 195 -33.40 16.86 3.12
N PRO A 196 -34.43 16.63 3.96
CA PRO A 196 -35.80 16.80 3.51
C PRO A 196 -35.98 18.22 2.95
N PRO A 197 -36.84 18.41 1.93
CA PRO A 197 -37.13 19.73 1.40
C PRO A 197 -37.49 20.65 2.55
N VAL A 198 -36.86 21.82 2.63
CA VAL A 198 -37.28 22.87 3.57
C VAL A 198 -38.74 23.16 3.26
N GLU A 199 -39.65 22.83 4.18
CA GLU A 199 -41.06 23.18 4.02
C GLU A 199 -41.13 24.68 3.73
N ALA A 200 -41.68 25.03 2.57
CA ALA A 200 -41.89 26.43 2.21
C ALA A 200 -42.65 27.09 3.37
N PRO A 201 -42.27 28.32 3.77
CA PRO A 201 -43.00 29.02 4.82
C PRO A 201 -44.48 29.00 4.46
N LYS A 202 -45.31 28.46 5.38
CA LYS A 202 -46.76 28.50 5.23
C LYS A 202 -47.13 29.95 5.02
N GLU A 203 -47.68 30.25 3.85
CA GLU A 203 -48.18 31.57 3.47
C GLU A 203 -49.09 32.05 4.60
N GLU A 204 -48.57 32.96 5.41
CA GLU A 204 -49.27 33.51 6.56
C GLU A 204 -50.49 34.23 6.00
N ALA A 205 -51.67 33.69 6.29
CA ALA A 205 -52.92 34.15 5.71
C ALA A 205 -53.04 35.65 5.87
N ALA A 206 -53.18 36.35 4.74
CA ALA A 206 -53.33 37.79 4.67
C ALA A 206 -54.42 38.27 5.67
N PRO A 207 -54.19 39.38 6.39
CA PRO A 207 -55.17 39.90 7.33
C PRO A 207 -56.46 40.25 6.59
N LYS A 208 -57.57 39.66 7.05
CA LYS A 208 -58.91 40.02 6.59
C LYS A 208 -59.14 41.50 6.89
N THR A 209 -59.29 42.30 5.84
CA THR A 209 -59.72 43.69 5.94
C THR A 209 -61.18 43.72 6.43
N GLU A 210 -61.39 44.10 7.68
CA GLU A 210 -62.69 44.58 8.15
C GLU A 210 -62.87 46.03 7.67
N GLY A 211 -63.97 46.30 6.97
CA GLY A 211 -64.37 47.66 6.67
C GLY A 211 -65.36 47.78 5.53
N GLU A 212 -66.64 47.53 5.80
CA GLU A 212 -67.70 48.25 5.06
C GLU A 212 -68.96 48.39 5.94
N GLN A 213 -69.14 49.58 6.51
CA GLN A 213 -70.41 50.05 7.07
C GLN A 213 -71.26 50.65 5.94
N PRO A 214 -72.55 50.30 5.81
CA PRO A 214 -73.42 50.91 4.81
C PRO A 214 -73.96 52.27 5.29
N ALA A 215 -73.88 53.24 4.39
CA ALA A 215 -74.37 54.60 4.57
C ALA A 215 -75.90 54.66 4.72
N GLU A 216 -76.35 55.44 5.71
CA GLU A 216 -77.73 55.89 5.91
C GLU A 216 -78.26 56.63 4.66
N LYS A 217 -79.42 56.18 4.18
CA LYS A 217 -80.24 56.89 3.19
C LYS A 217 -81.15 57.87 3.93
N LYS A 218 -80.93 59.17 3.73
CA LYS A 218 -81.95 60.22 3.93
C LYS A 218 -82.57 60.55 2.58
N GLU A 219 -83.86 60.28 2.45
CA GLU A 219 -84.93 61.14 1.91
C GLU A 219 -86.27 60.39 1.92
#